data_AF-A0A2S8GCW8-F1
#
_entry.id   AF-A0A2S8GCW8-F1
#
_cell.length_a   1.000
_cell.length_b   1.000
_cell.length_c   1.000
_cell.angle_alpha   90.00
_cell.angle_beta   90.00
_cell.angle_gamma   90.00
#
_symmetry.space_group_name_H-M   'P 1'
#
loop_
_entity.id
_entity.type
_entity.pdbx_description
1 polymer ?
#
loop_
_entity_poly.entity_id
_entity_poly.type
_entity_poly.pdbx_seq_one_letter_code
_entity_poly.pdbx_strand_id
1 'polypeptide(L)'
;MTLIEVMMSTMVVSLGILGLVALIPLGTHLTERGTRADRIAIVGERAFHEARIRGYFDPSRWIAPNTPPFTGTGPRFWEQTEGDFPLPLRQPYMIDPMFFPPDNSGTSTVYHDSRRFFPYTTKLSYGIDMTDDDRQHTTLAKPVRMLRLSVSPQPASDDPLSIPEARMAFESEDDLAFERPSDGEAPPIQSFYTRDAVKGTNNHNTSGVSTNRDGEIRRQAAGEYTWMIMLTPEPLDLYRVAPFAPTVPPNPPTLSAAQAAWMHPPINTAASGSNSVMTGILNAAATNEYVASVLILKNRQGTIPTGAVPSGGVTSGSDERWQTNERILRVDPSSFVAASGGATGEIQIVQYGGTREDAEERTLKASNGDWICLVRRMPSHDYNPPGTGTNTRRLPRGDVYLWYKIVMVDEVVDSTGSPTGTTAPFTRYLTLSGPDWPVDNDSTVSNREPLQPTHAIMVEGVVGVYTRNVRLQTPNLWTP
;
A
#
# COMPACT_ATOMS: atom_id res chain seq x y z
N MET A 1 16.58 69.21 -2.37
CA MET A 1 16.17 67.90 -2.91
C MET A 1 16.74 67.76 -4.30
N THR A 2 17.56 66.75 -4.56
CA THR A 2 18.25 66.58 -5.84
C THR A 2 17.58 65.49 -6.69
N LEU A 3 17.71 65.58 -8.02
CA LEU A 3 17.10 64.60 -8.94
C LEU A 3 17.63 63.17 -8.68
N ILE A 4 18.88 63.04 -8.24
CA ILE A 4 19.50 61.75 -7.89
C ILE A 4 18.89 61.13 -6.63
N GLU A 5 18.45 61.95 -5.67
CA GLU A 5 17.79 61.51 -4.43
C GLU A 5 16.41 60.91 -4.72
N VAL A 6 15.66 61.52 -5.64
CA VAL A 6 14.36 60.99 -6.11
C VAL A 6 14.55 59.69 -6.87
N MET A 7 15.53 59.61 -7.77
CA MET A 7 15.81 58.37 -8.51
C MET A 7 16.21 57.22 -7.59
N MET A 8 17.10 57.46 -6.62
CA MET A 8 17.50 56.45 -5.64
C MET A 8 16.30 55.99 -4.79
N SER A 9 15.43 56.93 -4.38
CA SER A 9 14.21 56.61 -3.64
C SER A 9 13.26 55.72 -4.45
N THR A 10 13.00 56.07 -5.72
CA THR A 10 12.13 55.24 -6.57
C THR A 10 12.72 53.85 -6.83
N MET A 11 14.04 53.71 -6.97
CA MET A 11 14.70 52.42 -7.16
C MET A 11 14.56 51.51 -5.93
N VAL A 12 14.77 52.05 -4.73
CA VAL A 12 14.60 51.30 -3.47
C VAL A 12 13.14 50.88 -3.28
N VAL A 13 12.18 51.77 -3.56
CA VAL A 13 10.76 51.45 -3.49
C VAL A 13 10.39 50.36 -4.50
N SER A 14 10.93 50.43 -5.72
CA SER A 14 10.65 49.43 -6.77
C SER A 14 11.20 48.05 -6.40
N LEU A 15 12.42 47.98 -5.86
CA LEU A 15 13.01 46.74 -5.35
C LEU A 15 12.21 46.16 -4.17
N GLY A 16 11.73 47.02 -3.26
CA GLY A 16 10.88 46.60 -2.14
C GLY A 16 9.55 45.99 -2.61
N ILE A 17 8.90 46.63 -3.58
CA ILE A 17 7.64 46.13 -4.15
C ILE A 17 7.87 44.82 -4.92
N LEU A 18 8.94 44.71 -5.73
CA LEU A 18 9.28 43.48 -6.45
C LEU A 18 9.55 42.31 -5.49
N GLY A 19 10.27 42.58 -4.38
CA GLY A 19 10.50 41.57 -3.33
C GLY A 19 9.19 41.09 -2.70
N LEU A 20 8.26 42.00 -2.41
CA LEU A 20 6.95 41.65 -1.85
C LEU A 20 6.10 40.84 -2.84
N VAL A 21 6.06 41.24 -4.12
CA VAL A 21 5.31 40.52 -5.16
C VAL A 21 5.84 39.09 -5.35
N ALA A 22 7.16 38.87 -5.24
CA ALA A 22 7.74 37.54 -5.32
C ALA A 22 7.38 36.62 -4.12
N LEU A 23 7.08 37.20 -2.95
CA LEU A 23 6.73 36.43 -1.75
C LEU A 23 5.28 35.94 -1.76
N ILE A 24 4.37 36.60 -2.49
CA ILE A 24 2.94 36.22 -2.49
C ILE A 24 2.75 34.79 -3.05
N PRO A 25 3.25 34.43 -4.26
CA PRO A 25 3.11 33.07 -4.79
C PRO A 25 3.80 32.00 -3.93
N LEU A 26 4.93 32.37 -3.29
CA LEU A 26 5.64 31.46 -2.39
C LEU A 26 4.81 31.19 -1.12
N GLY A 27 4.23 32.25 -0.53
CA GLY A 27 3.36 32.15 0.64
C GLY A 27 2.11 31.32 0.36
N THR A 28 1.48 31.50 -0.80
CA THR A 28 0.32 30.69 -1.21
C THR A 28 0.71 29.22 -1.39
N HIS A 29 1.82 28.94 -2.09
CA HIS A 29 2.28 27.56 -2.30
C HIS A 29 2.65 26.85 -0.99
N LEU A 30 3.30 27.54 -0.04
CA LEU A 30 3.62 26.97 1.28
C LEU A 30 2.36 26.74 2.12
N THR A 31 1.39 27.66 2.07
CA THR A 31 0.11 27.52 2.77
C THR A 31 -0.71 26.36 2.18
N GLU A 32 -0.71 26.19 0.87
CA GLU A 32 -1.34 25.05 0.19
C GLU A 32 -0.69 23.72 0.58
N ARG A 33 0.65 23.68 0.66
CA ARG A 33 1.36 22.50 1.16
C ARG A 33 1.01 22.20 2.61
N GLY A 34 0.92 23.21 3.47
CA GLY A 34 0.53 23.06 4.87
C GLY A 34 -0.89 22.53 5.03
N THR A 35 -1.86 23.16 4.37
CA THR A 35 -3.28 22.74 4.41
C THR A 35 -3.48 21.34 3.82
N ARG A 36 -2.77 20.99 2.74
CA ARG A 36 -2.80 19.63 2.18
C ARG A 36 -2.24 18.61 3.16
N ALA A 37 -1.11 18.91 3.80
CA ALA A 37 -0.51 18.02 4.80
C ALA A 37 -1.43 17.80 6.01
N ASP A 38 -2.10 18.85 6.48
CA ASP A 38 -3.07 18.79 7.57
C ASP A 38 -4.27 17.89 7.22
N ARG A 39 -4.87 18.08 6.03
CA ARG A 39 -5.95 17.21 5.54
C ARG A 39 -5.52 15.74 5.47
N ILE A 40 -4.33 15.49 4.95
CA ILE A 40 -3.79 14.11 4.85
C ILE A 40 -3.66 13.48 6.23
N ALA A 41 -3.16 14.21 7.22
CA ALA A 41 -3.03 13.70 8.59
C ALA A 41 -4.40 13.32 9.18
N ILE A 42 -5.40 14.21 9.02
CA ILE A 42 -6.77 13.99 9.51
C ILE A 42 -7.43 12.80 8.80
N VAL A 43 -7.35 12.75 7.46
CA VAL A 43 -7.93 11.64 6.67
C VAL A 43 -7.27 10.32 7.02
N GLY A 44 -5.95 10.29 7.21
CA GLY A 44 -5.21 9.08 7.58
C GLY A 44 -5.60 8.54 8.95
N GLU A 45 -5.70 9.42 9.95
CA GLU A 45 -6.14 9.04 11.29
C GLU A 45 -7.59 8.55 11.30
N ARG A 46 -8.49 9.26 10.62
CA ARG A 46 -9.90 8.87 10.49
C ARG A 46 -10.05 7.53 9.77
N ALA A 47 -9.37 7.34 8.64
CA ALA A 47 -9.39 6.11 7.88
C ALA A 47 -8.91 4.92 8.71
N PHE A 48 -7.81 5.10 9.47
CA PHE A 48 -7.33 4.07 10.39
C PHE A 48 -8.36 3.74 11.48
N HIS A 49 -8.98 4.77 12.08
CA HIS A 49 -9.99 4.59 13.11
C HIS A 49 -11.24 3.90 12.58
N GLU A 50 -11.68 4.26 11.38
CA GLU A 50 -12.79 3.63 10.67
C GLU A 50 -12.50 2.17 10.37
N ALA A 51 -11.30 1.86 9.87
CA ALA A 51 -10.86 0.49 9.66
C ALA A 51 -10.86 -0.33 10.95
N ARG A 52 -10.46 0.28 12.07
CA ARG A 52 -10.48 -0.37 13.39
C ARG A 52 -11.91 -0.63 13.88
N ILE A 53 -12.80 0.35 13.80
CA ILE A 53 -14.21 0.21 14.23
C ILE A 53 -14.93 -0.84 13.38
N ARG A 54 -14.71 -0.81 12.07
CA ARG A 54 -15.33 -1.75 11.12
C ARG A 54 -14.66 -3.12 11.13
N GLY A 55 -13.67 -3.36 11.99
CA GLY A 55 -13.01 -4.66 12.13
C GLY A 55 -12.21 -5.08 10.91
N TYR A 56 -11.68 -4.15 10.12
CA TYR A 56 -10.86 -4.49 8.94
C TYR A 56 -9.53 -5.14 9.31
N PHE A 57 -9.11 -5.04 10.57
CA PHE A 57 -7.94 -5.77 11.10
C PHE A 57 -8.29 -7.14 11.69
N ASP A 58 -9.53 -7.61 11.52
CA ASP A 58 -9.96 -8.96 11.86
C ASP A 58 -9.79 -9.88 10.64
N PRO A 59 -8.84 -10.83 10.68
CA PRO A 59 -8.62 -11.75 9.56
C PRO A 59 -9.86 -12.58 9.19
N SER A 60 -10.83 -12.75 10.10
CA SER A 60 -12.08 -13.47 9.82
C SER A 60 -13.01 -12.74 8.84
N ARG A 61 -12.75 -11.44 8.59
CA ARG A 61 -13.49 -10.62 7.63
C ARG A 61 -12.78 -10.48 6.28
N TRP A 62 -11.56 -11.01 6.15
CA TRP A 62 -10.78 -10.87 4.93
C TRP A 62 -11.26 -11.85 3.86
N ILE A 63 -11.53 -11.32 2.67
CA ILE A 63 -11.95 -12.10 1.52
C ILE A 63 -10.87 -11.98 0.46
N ALA A 64 -10.33 -13.12 0.02
CA ALA A 64 -9.45 -13.15 -1.14
C ALA A 64 -10.28 -13.41 -2.41
N PRO A 65 -10.10 -12.62 -3.48
CA PRO A 65 -10.80 -12.82 -4.74
C PRO A 65 -10.43 -14.18 -5.37
N ASN A 66 -11.44 -14.96 -5.78
CA ASN A 66 -11.34 -16.21 -6.57
C ASN A 66 -10.89 -17.50 -5.87
N THR A 67 -11.12 -17.69 -4.58
CA THR A 67 -11.55 -19.04 -4.20
C THR A 67 -12.89 -19.25 -4.91
N PRO A 68 -13.00 -20.14 -5.93
CA PRO A 68 -14.32 -20.43 -6.49
C PRO A 68 -15.24 -20.74 -5.30
N PRO A 69 -16.50 -20.26 -5.29
CA PRO A 69 -17.46 -20.74 -4.30
C PRO A 69 -17.53 -22.25 -4.52
N PHE A 70 -16.83 -23.01 -3.67
CA PHE A 70 -16.94 -24.46 -3.69
C PHE A 70 -18.42 -24.71 -3.48
N THR A 71 -19.07 -25.37 -4.45
CA THR A 71 -20.51 -25.65 -4.46
C THR A 71 -20.94 -26.67 -3.38
N GLY A 72 -20.20 -26.72 -2.27
CA GLY A 72 -20.53 -27.40 -1.03
C GLY A 72 -19.61 -26.86 0.07
N THR A 73 -20.19 -26.25 1.10
CA THR A 73 -19.52 -25.83 2.36
C THR A 73 -18.29 -24.90 2.19
N GLY A 74 -18.56 -23.66 1.74
CA GLY A 74 -17.91 -22.42 2.19
C GLY A 74 -16.48 -22.10 1.71
N PRO A 75 -16.21 -20.92 1.12
CA PRO A 75 -14.86 -20.38 0.96
C PRO A 75 -14.34 -19.83 2.30
N ARG A 76 -14.14 -20.72 3.26
CA ARG A 76 -13.48 -20.40 4.52
C ARG A 76 -11.99 -20.54 4.32
N PHE A 77 -11.24 -19.44 4.50
CA PHE A 77 -9.79 -19.50 4.76
C PHE A 77 -9.42 -20.45 5.92
N TRP A 78 -10.40 -20.81 6.76
CA TRP A 78 -10.24 -21.60 7.96
C TRP A 78 -10.77 -23.03 7.89
N GLU A 79 -11.49 -23.41 6.83
CA GLU A 79 -12.13 -24.73 6.72
C GLU A 79 -11.64 -25.52 5.49
N GLN A 80 -10.43 -25.22 5.03
CA GLN A 80 -9.69 -26.22 4.26
C GLN A 80 -9.27 -27.34 5.19
N THR A 81 -9.84 -28.52 4.94
CA THR A 81 -9.48 -29.84 5.44
C THR A 81 -8.03 -29.92 5.90
N GLU A 82 -7.81 -30.36 7.15
CA GLU A 82 -6.54 -30.67 7.82
C GLU A 82 -5.34 -30.81 6.85
N GLY A 83 -4.69 -29.71 6.48
CA GLY A 83 -3.55 -29.77 5.56
C GLY A 83 -3.21 -28.49 4.79
N ASP A 84 -4.19 -27.63 4.49
CA ASP A 84 -3.93 -26.43 3.68
C ASP A 84 -3.91 -25.13 4.50
N PHE A 85 -2.98 -24.27 4.11
CA PHE A 85 -2.26 -23.35 5.00
C PHE A 85 -3.13 -22.18 5.50
N PRO A 86 -3.14 -21.88 6.82
CA PRO A 86 -3.64 -20.59 7.31
C PRO A 86 -2.89 -19.46 6.60
N LEU A 87 -3.56 -18.30 6.42
CA LEU A 87 -2.98 -17.08 5.83
C LEU A 87 -1.50 -16.97 6.21
N PRO A 88 -0.57 -16.97 5.24
CA PRO A 88 0.79 -17.31 5.60
C PRO A 88 1.31 -16.24 6.56
N LEU A 89 1.79 -16.72 7.69
CA LEU A 89 2.29 -15.87 8.76
C LEU A 89 3.40 -14.96 8.22
N ARG A 90 3.40 -13.69 8.66
CA ARG A 90 4.37 -12.67 8.26
C ARG A 90 4.35 -12.34 6.76
N GLN A 91 3.20 -12.46 6.11
CA GLN A 91 3.03 -11.90 4.77
C GLN A 91 2.46 -10.49 4.82
N PRO A 92 2.89 -9.62 3.89
CA PRO A 92 2.21 -8.36 3.64
C PRO A 92 0.82 -8.62 3.03
N TYR A 93 -0.14 -7.76 3.35
CA TYR A 93 -1.47 -7.76 2.77
C TYR A 93 -1.87 -6.35 2.32
N MET A 94 -2.68 -6.24 1.26
CA MET A 94 -3.28 -4.99 0.83
C MET A 94 -4.80 -5.08 0.95
N ILE A 95 -5.40 -4.34 1.88
CA ILE A 95 -6.86 -4.23 1.99
C ILE A 95 -7.33 -3.11 1.06
N ASP A 96 -8.05 -3.49 0.01
CA ASP A 96 -8.51 -2.60 -1.05
C ASP A 96 -9.84 -3.10 -1.65
N PRO A 97 -10.96 -2.90 -0.95
CA PRO A 97 -12.26 -3.44 -1.38
C PRO A 97 -12.83 -2.73 -2.60
N MET A 98 -12.38 -1.52 -2.92
CA MET A 98 -12.81 -0.85 -4.15
C MET A 98 -12.38 -1.64 -5.39
N PHE A 99 -11.27 -2.39 -5.34
CA PHE A 99 -10.66 -3.05 -6.50
C PHE A 99 -11.40 -4.32 -6.99
N PHE A 100 -12.36 -4.82 -6.21
CA PHE A 100 -13.12 -6.04 -6.52
C PHE A 100 -14.60 -5.70 -6.69
N PRO A 101 -15.02 -5.23 -7.87
CA PRO A 101 -16.45 -5.15 -8.13
C PRO A 101 -17.00 -6.58 -8.17
N PRO A 102 -17.98 -6.96 -7.34
CA PRO A 102 -18.76 -8.16 -7.59
C PRO A 102 -19.40 -7.94 -8.96
N ASP A 103 -19.05 -8.77 -9.94
CA ASP A 103 -19.84 -8.76 -11.16
C ASP A 103 -21.19 -9.38 -10.81
N ASN A 104 -22.27 -8.62 -11.03
CA ASN A 104 -23.63 -9.06 -10.71
C ASN A 104 -24.14 -10.10 -11.73
N SER A 105 -23.27 -10.70 -12.55
CA SER A 105 -23.71 -11.47 -13.72
C SER A 105 -24.07 -12.92 -13.42
N GLY A 106 -23.74 -13.44 -12.23
CA GLY A 106 -24.06 -14.83 -11.83
C GLY A 106 -23.37 -15.91 -12.66
N THR A 107 -22.62 -15.53 -13.70
CA THR A 107 -21.80 -16.40 -14.54
C THR A 107 -20.35 -16.29 -14.11
N SER A 108 -19.88 -17.31 -13.36
CA SER A 108 -18.47 -17.58 -13.02
C SER A 108 -17.50 -16.45 -13.38
N THR A 109 -17.41 -15.50 -12.47
CA THR A 109 -16.61 -14.29 -12.58
C THR A 109 -15.13 -14.68 -12.59
N VAL A 110 -14.55 -14.93 -13.76
CA VAL A 110 -13.10 -15.17 -13.86
C VAL A 110 -12.44 -13.82 -13.60
N TYR A 111 -12.23 -13.46 -12.32
CA TYR A 111 -11.39 -12.31 -12.04
C TYR A 111 -9.98 -12.69 -12.50
N HIS A 112 -9.37 -11.77 -13.24
CA HIS A 112 -8.04 -12.00 -13.75
C HIS A 112 -7.05 -12.20 -12.59
N ASP A 113 -6.24 -13.26 -12.63
CA ASP A 113 -5.35 -13.66 -11.54
C ASP A 113 -4.36 -12.55 -11.14
N SER A 114 -4.00 -11.67 -12.08
CA SER A 114 -3.15 -10.50 -11.79
C SER A 114 -3.77 -9.47 -10.84
N ARG A 115 -5.10 -9.46 -10.64
CA ARG A 115 -5.78 -8.54 -9.71
C ARG A 115 -5.73 -8.98 -8.27
N ARG A 116 -5.44 -10.26 -8.03
CA ARG A 116 -5.32 -10.83 -6.69
C ARG A 116 -4.11 -10.29 -5.95
N PHE A 117 -3.16 -9.70 -6.67
CA PHE A 117 -1.91 -9.24 -6.12
C PHE A 117 -1.79 -7.71 -6.24
N PHE A 118 -1.16 -7.13 -5.22
CA PHE A 118 -0.70 -5.76 -5.24
C PHE A 118 0.84 -5.74 -5.25
N PRO A 119 1.46 -4.83 -6.02
CA PRO A 119 0.82 -4.02 -7.05
C PRO A 119 0.39 -4.89 -8.24
N TYR A 120 -0.56 -4.36 -9.00
CA TYR A 120 -1.03 -5.02 -10.21
C TYR A 120 0.12 -5.15 -11.23
N THR A 121 0.31 -6.36 -11.75
CA THR A 121 1.47 -6.64 -12.59
C THR A 121 1.15 -6.56 -14.07
N THR A 122 1.82 -5.65 -14.74
CA THR A 122 1.84 -5.56 -16.21
C THR A 122 3.23 -5.89 -16.75
N LYS A 123 3.33 -6.15 -18.06
CA LYS A 123 4.65 -6.25 -18.71
C LYS A 123 5.43 -4.93 -18.62
N LEU A 124 4.72 -3.80 -18.59
CA LEU A 124 5.32 -2.48 -18.38
C LEU A 124 5.95 -2.34 -16.99
N SER A 125 5.34 -2.94 -15.96
CA SER A 125 5.84 -2.90 -14.58
C SER A 125 7.15 -3.68 -14.36
N TYR A 126 7.70 -4.39 -15.35
CA TYR A 126 8.90 -5.20 -15.19
C TYR A 126 9.99 -4.93 -16.25
N GLY A 127 9.71 -4.07 -17.23
CA GLY A 127 10.51 -4.02 -18.46
C GLY A 127 10.17 -5.20 -19.38
N ILE A 128 10.46 -5.02 -20.68
CA ILE A 128 9.90 -5.85 -21.76
C ILE A 128 10.34 -7.32 -21.69
N ASP A 129 11.46 -7.62 -21.03
CA ASP A 129 12.10 -8.94 -21.01
C ASP A 129 12.58 -9.41 -19.62
N MET A 130 11.71 -9.39 -18.60
CA MET A 130 11.85 -10.43 -17.56
C MET A 130 11.30 -11.72 -18.15
N THR A 131 12.16 -12.45 -18.85
CA THR A 131 11.86 -13.78 -19.41
C THR A 131 11.38 -14.71 -18.29
N ASP A 132 10.68 -15.79 -18.66
CA ASP A 132 10.21 -16.84 -17.74
C ASP A 132 11.34 -17.45 -16.86
N ASP A 133 12.60 -17.12 -17.12
CA ASP A 133 13.76 -17.53 -16.33
C ASP A 133 13.78 -16.91 -14.91
N ASP A 134 13.33 -15.66 -14.75
CA ASP A 134 13.13 -15.04 -13.42
C ASP A 134 11.88 -15.60 -12.70
N ARG A 135 11.01 -16.33 -13.42
CA ARG A 135 9.93 -17.10 -12.79
C ARG A 135 10.42 -18.43 -12.21
N GLN A 136 11.54 -18.98 -12.67
CA GLN A 136 11.87 -20.38 -12.38
C GLN A 136 13.14 -20.65 -11.57
N HIS A 137 14.15 -19.78 -11.50
CA HIS A 137 15.37 -20.15 -10.78
C HIS A 137 15.95 -19.08 -9.85
N THR A 138 16.14 -19.52 -8.59
CA THR A 138 16.74 -18.85 -7.43
C THR A 138 15.77 -18.10 -6.50
N THR A 139 16.04 -18.28 -5.23
CA THR A 139 15.26 -17.86 -4.06
C THR A 139 15.03 -16.34 -3.95
N LEU A 140 15.65 -15.52 -4.79
CA LEU A 140 15.59 -14.05 -4.74
C LEU A 140 14.74 -13.42 -5.87
N ALA A 141 14.36 -14.19 -6.89
CA ALA A 141 13.70 -13.70 -8.11
C ALA A 141 12.16 -13.69 -8.07
N LYS A 142 11.53 -14.30 -7.03
CA LYS A 142 10.07 -14.24 -6.91
C LYS A 142 9.63 -12.77 -6.86
N PRO A 143 8.63 -12.36 -7.64
CA PRO A 143 8.21 -10.98 -7.66
C PRO A 143 7.73 -10.57 -6.26
N VAL A 144 8.11 -9.36 -5.87
CA VAL A 144 7.61 -8.71 -4.66
C VAL A 144 6.15 -8.33 -4.93
N ARG A 145 5.24 -9.07 -4.29
CA ARG A 145 3.80 -8.87 -4.40
C ARG A 145 3.17 -9.26 -3.07
N MET A 146 2.09 -8.59 -2.73
CA MET A 146 1.25 -8.91 -1.59
C MET A 146 -0.14 -9.31 -2.05
N LEU A 147 -0.81 -10.13 -1.25
CA LEU A 147 -2.19 -10.52 -1.53
C LEU A 147 -3.10 -9.31 -1.31
N ARG A 148 -3.92 -8.99 -2.31
CA ARG A 148 -4.95 -7.97 -2.20
C ARG A 148 -6.23 -8.61 -1.68
N LEU A 149 -6.77 -8.03 -0.63
CA LEU A 149 -7.91 -8.51 0.13
C LEU A 149 -9.08 -7.54 -0.02
N SER A 150 -10.27 -8.09 -0.19
CA SER A 150 -11.51 -7.39 0.13
C SER A 150 -11.88 -7.64 1.60
N VAL A 151 -12.90 -6.94 2.07
CA VAL A 151 -13.46 -7.12 3.41
C VAL A 151 -14.94 -7.44 3.31
N SER A 152 -15.42 -8.25 4.24
CA SER A 152 -16.83 -8.55 4.41
C SER A 152 -17.50 -7.51 5.32
N PRO A 153 -18.74 -7.06 5.02
CA PRO A 153 -19.49 -6.19 5.92
C PRO A 153 -19.88 -6.90 7.23
N GLN A 154 -19.96 -8.23 7.23
CA GLN A 154 -20.34 -9.04 8.38
C GLN A 154 -19.25 -10.09 8.67
N PRO A 155 -18.93 -10.37 9.95
CA PRO A 155 -18.05 -11.49 10.29
C PRO A 155 -18.55 -12.79 9.65
N ALA A 156 -17.66 -13.55 9.02
CA ALA A 156 -17.96 -14.82 8.37
C ALA A 156 -18.96 -14.80 7.20
N SER A 157 -19.32 -13.63 6.66
CA SER A 157 -19.97 -13.55 5.36
C SER A 157 -18.92 -13.62 4.24
N ASP A 158 -19.23 -14.39 3.20
CA ASP A 158 -18.39 -14.53 2.01
C ASP A 158 -18.62 -13.40 1.00
N ASP A 159 -19.54 -12.49 1.29
CA ASP A 159 -19.89 -11.39 0.40
C ASP A 159 -18.87 -10.24 0.55
N PRO A 160 -18.09 -9.91 -0.49
CA PRO A 160 -17.27 -8.71 -0.45
C PRO A 160 -18.16 -7.47 -0.40
N LEU A 161 -17.64 -6.36 0.15
CA LEU A 161 -18.33 -5.07 0.04
C LEU A 161 -18.71 -4.78 -1.42
N SER A 162 -19.97 -4.43 -1.65
CA SER A 162 -20.39 -3.90 -2.95
C SER A 162 -19.67 -2.59 -3.25
N ILE A 163 -19.54 -2.19 -4.52
CA ILE A 163 -18.87 -0.94 -4.89
C ILE A 163 -19.46 0.28 -4.14
N PRO A 164 -20.80 0.44 -4.01
CA PRO A 164 -21.35 1.55 -3.22
C PRO A 164 -20.95 1.50 -1.74
N GLU A 165 -20.92 0.31 -1.13
CA GLU A 165 -20.50 0.15 0.27
C GLU A 165 -19.00 0.39 0.45
N ALA A 166 -18.19 -0.09 -0.50
CA ALA A 166 -16.75 0.14 -0.52
C ALA A 166 -16.43 1.62 -0.68
N ARG A 167 -17.15 2.35 -1.56
CA ARG A 167 -17.05 3.82 -1.66
C ARG A 167 -17.44 4.47 -0.35
N MET A 168 -18.58 4.12 0.21
CA MET A 168 -19.02 4.68 1.49
C MET A 168 -18.01 4.44 2.64
N ALA A 169 -17.26 3.34 2.60
CA ALA A 169 -16.28 3.01 3.63
C ALA A 169 -14.86 3.54 3.36
N PHE A 170 -14.44 3.69 2.11
CA PHE A 170 -13.05 4.01 1.73
C PHE A 170 -12.89 5.35 1.01
N GLU A 171 -13.99 6.06 0.75
CA GLU A 171 -14.01 7.43 0.26
C GLU A 171 -14.16 8.39 1.44
N SER A 172 -13.30 9.40 1.50
CA SER A 172 -13.35 10.38 2.58
C SER A 172 -14.49 11.37 2.35
N GLU A 173 -15.49 11.36 3.25
CA GLU A 173 -16.53 12.39 3.29
C GLU A 173 -16.02 13.73 3.85
N ASP A 174 -14.83 13.76 4.46
CA ASP A 174 -14.25 14.97 5.08
C ASP A 174 -13.44 15.82 4.12
N ASP A 175 -13.44 15.47 2.84
CA ASP A 175 -12.91 16.37 1.83
C ASP A 175 -13.91 17.50 1.61
N LEU A 176 -13.84 18.49 2.51
CA LEU A 176 -14.55 19.74 2.35
C LEU A 176 -14.19 20.28 0.96
N ALA A 177 -15.20 20.27 0.08
CA ALA A 177 -15.14 20.83 -1.25
C ALA A 177 -15.01 22.36 -1.13
N PHE A 178 -13.82 22.80 -0.74
CA PHE A 178 -13.36 24.14 -0.97
C PHE A 178 -12.91 24.18 -2.42
N GLU A 179 -13.84 24.51 -3.29
CA GLU A 179 -13.52 24.77 -4.68
C GLU A 179 -12.75 26.09 -4.70
N ARG A 180 -11.46 26.02 -5.04
CA ARG A 180 -10.74 27.24 -5.35
C ARG A 180 -11.23 27.68 -6.73
N PRO A 181 -11.76 28.90 -6.88
CA PRO A 181 -12.07 29.42 -8.20
C PRO A 181 -10.83 29.33 -9.09
N SER A 182 -11.02 29.16 -10.40
CA SER A 182 -9.91 29.20 -11.37
C SER A 182 -9.11 30.50 -11.28
N ASP A 183 -9.73 31.56 -10.73
CA ASP A 183 -9.09 32.79 -10.32
C ASP A 183 -8.32 32.60 -9.00
N GLY A 184 -6.99 32.57 -9.07
CA GLY A 184 -6.10 32.30 -7.94
C GLY A 184 -6.16 33.34 -6.82
N GLU A 185 -6.72 34.52 -7.07
CA GLU A 185 -6.91 35.59 -6.09
C GLU A 185 -8.23 35.48 -5.31
N ALA A 186 -9.20 34.72 -5.84
CA ALA A 186 -10.49 34.56 -5.18
C ALA A 186 -10.39 33.60 -3.98
N PRO A 187 -11.09 33.90 -2.86
CA PRO A 187 -11.09 33.02 -1.70
C PRO A 187 -11.75 31.67 -2.03
N PRO A 188 -11.33 30.58 -1.37
CA PRO A 188 -11.95 29.27 -1.55
C PRO A 188 -13.44 29.32 -1.18
N ILE A 189 -14.29 28.74 -2.04
CA ILE A 189 -15.75 28.69 -1.82
C ILE A 189 -16.11 27.29 -1.34
N GLN A 190 -16.85 27.20 -0.24
CA GLN A 190 -17.40 25.94 0.22
C GLN A 190 -18.73 25.67 -0.49
N SER A 191 -18.81 24.57 -1.24
CA SER A 191 -20.08 24.15 -1.85
C SER A 191 -20.96 23.40 -0.85
N PHE A 192 -22.26 23.73 -0.89
CA PHE A 192 -23.29 23.04 -0.13
C PHE A 192 -24.36 22.57 -1.12
N TYR A 193 -24.88 21.37 -0.94
CA TYR A 193 -26.07 20.94 -1.65
C TYR A 193 -27.25 20.94 -0.70
N THR A 194 -28.35 21.53 -1.15
CA THR A 194 -29.66 21.27 -0.56
C THR A 194 -30.13 19.95 -1.12
N ARG A 195 -30.29 18.94 -0.27
CA ARG A 195 -31.02 17.74 -0.70
C ARG A 195 -32.44 18.19 -1.01
N ASP A 196 -32.82 18.14 -2.29
CA ASP A 196 -34.22 18.38 -2.68
C ASP A 196 -35.08 17.51 -1.77
N ALA A 197 -35.98 18.17 -1.03
CA ALA A 197 -36.94 17.45 -0.22
C ALA A 197 -37.60 16.45 -1.16
N VAL A 198 -37.36 15.16 -0.93
CA VAL A 198 -37.92 14.08 -1.76
C VAL A 198 -39.40 14.40 -1.81
N LYS A 199 -39.89 14.84 -2.97
CA LYS A 199 -41.32 15.02 -3.19
C LYS A 199 -41.87 13.63 -3.00
N GLY A 200 -42.37 13.35 -1.80
CA GLY A 200 -42.92 12.07 -1.47
C GLY A 200 -43.93 11.79 -2.55
N THR A 201 -43.67 10.80 -3.40
CA THR A 201 -44.61 10.27 -4.40
C THR A 201 -45.77 9.54 -3.74
N ASN A 202 -46.01 9.83 -2.46
CA ASN A 202 -47.17 9.39 -1.73
C ASN A 202 -48.35 10.20 -2.26
N ASN A 203 -49.08 9.53 -3.14
CA ASN A 203 -50.44 9.77 -3.57
C ASN A 203 -51.42 9.73 -2.36
N HIS A 204 -51.05 10.34 -1.24
CA HIS A 204 -51.84 10.42 -0.03
C HIS A 204 -52.43 11.82 0.05
N ASN A 205 -53.69 11.88 -0.36
CA ASN A 205 -54.56 13.05 -0.35
C ASN A 205 -54.94 13.43 1.09
N THR A 206 -53.94 13.73 1.91
CA THR A 206 -54.14 14.28 3.25
C THR A 206 -53.72 15.74 3.22
N SER A 207 -54.74 16.61 3.22
CA SER A 207 -54.69 18.07 3.32
C SER A 207 -54.17 18.55 4.69
N GLY A 208 -53.04 18.01 5.12
CA GLY A 208 -52.33 18.41 6.32
C GLY A 208 -51.07 19.13 5.89
N VAL A 209 -50.97 20.41 6.25
CA VAL A 209 -49.83 21.31 6.07
C VAL A 209 -48.51 20.56 6.02
N SER A 210 -48.01 20.35 4.80
CA SER A 210 -46.61 19.98 4.56
C SER A 210 -45.78 21.17 5.02
N THR A 211 -45.33 21.14 6.28
CA THR A 211 -44.21 21.97 6.70
C THR A 211 -43.04 21.53 5.83
N ASN A 212 -42.81 22.26 4.74
CA ASN A 212 -41.57 22.19 3.97
C ASN A 212 -40.46 22.33 4.98
N ARG A 213 -39.90 21.21 5.44
CA ARG A 213 -38.64 21.21 6.15
C ARG A 213 -37.65 21.68 5.11
N ASP A 214 -37.16 22.90 5.29
CA ASP A 214 -36.07 23.48 4.52
C ASP A 214 -35.05 22.37 4.25
N GLY A 215 -34.74 22.14 2.97
CA GLY A 215 -33.90 21.04 2.52
C GLY A 215 -32.64 20.99 3.38
N GLU A 216 -32.36 19.83 3.96
CA GLU A 216 -31.20 19.65 4.83
C GLU A 216 -29.95 20.05 4.04
N ILE A 217 -29.37 21.20 4.40
CA ILE A 217 -28.13 21.69 3.81
C ILE A 217 -27.03 20.76 4.30
N ARG A 218 -26.52 19.93 3.41
CA ARG A 218 -25.40 19.04 3.70
C ARG A 218 -24.14 19.57 3.04
N ARG A 219 -23.03 19.39 3.74
CA ARG A 219 -21.71 19.62 3.14
C ARG A 219 -21.53 18.61 2.01
N GLN A 220 -21.10 19.09 0.85
CA GLN A 220 -20.73 18.20 -0.24
C GLN A 220 -19.29 17.74 -0.02
N ALA A 221 -19.10 16.43 0.14
CA ALA A 221 -17.78 15.85 -0.02
C ALA A 221 -17.48 15.80 -1.52
N ALA A 222 -16.31 16.28 -1.93
CA ALA A 222 -15.91 16.14 -3.33
C ALA A 222 -15.57 14.68 -3.70
N GLY A 223 -15.30 13.84 -2.69
CA GLY A 223 -14.93 12.45 -2.91
C GLY A 223 -13.55 12.29 -3.55
N GLU A 224 -12.72 13.34 -3.53
CA GLU A 224 -11.42 13.29 -4.21
C GLU A 224 -10.46 12.33 -3.52
N TYR A 225 -10.60 12.13 -2.21
CA TYR A 225 -9.70 11.29 -1.45
C TYR A 225 -10.31 9.92 -1.18
N THR A 226 -9.60 8.89 -1.61
CA THR A 226 -9.86 7.49 -1.25
C THR A 226 -8.67 6.94 -0.49
N TRP A 227 -8.83 5.82 0.19
CA TRP A 227 -7.73 5.18 0.87
C TRP A 227 -7.71 3.66 0.69
N MET A 228 -6.56 3.06 0.97
CA MET A 228 -6.36 1.61 1.07
C MET A 228 -5.34 1.33 2.17
N ILE A 229 -5.31 0.10 2.70
CA ILE A 229 -4.44 -0.24 3.83
C ILE A 229 -3.47 -1.33 3.44
N MET A 230 -2.18 -1.02 3.50
CA MET A 230 -1.13 -2.01 3.46
C MET A 230 -0.79 -2.46 4.88
N LEU A 231 -0.91 -3.76 5.14
CA LEU A 231 -0.48 -4.40 6.37
C LEU A 231 0.87 -5.06 6.14
N THR A 232 1.90 -4.65 6.87
CA THR A 232 3.24 -5.23 6.77
C THR A 232 3.66 -5.76 8.13
N PRO A 233 4.19 -6.99 8.24
CA PRO A 233 4.61 -7.52 9.53
C PRO A 233 5.77 -6.68 10.08
N GLU A 234 5.83 -6.50 11.40
CA GLU A 234 6.91 -5.71 12.01
C GLU A 234 8.29 -6.38 11.76
N PRO A 235 9.30 -5.66 11.22
CA PRO A 235 10.60 -6.24 10.87
C PRO A 235 11.40 -6.78 12.05
N LEU A 236 11.21 -6.21 13.25
CA LEU A 236 12.05 -6.49 14.44
C LEU A 236 11.78 -7.85 15.08
N ASP A 237 10.67 -8.49 14.75
CA ASP A 237 10.35 -9.82 15.27
C ASP A 237 11.03 -10.95 14.45
N LEU A 238 11.78 -10.60 13.40
CA LEU A 238 12.49 -11.56 12.55
C LEU A 238 13.69 -12.22 13.25
N TYR A 239 14.32 -11.52 14.21
CA TYR A 239 15.51 -12.01 14.90
C TYR A 239 15.23 -12.66 16.26
N ARG A 240 14.03 -12.47 16.84
CA ARG A 240 13.66 -13.02 18.15
C ARG A 240 13.13 -14.45 18.12
N VAL A 241 12.93 -15.01 16.93
CA VAL A 241 12.84 -16.46 16.76
C VAL A 241 14.27 -17.02 16.86
N ALA A 242 14.91 -16.84 18.02
CA ALA A 242 15.99 -17.72 18.37
C ALA A 242 15.40 -19.14 18.25
N PRO A 243 15.99 -20.04 17.45
CA PRO A 243 15.65 -21.43 17.62
C PRO A 243 15.83 -21.67 19.12
N PHE A 244 14.78 -22.11 19.80
CA PHE A 244 14.93 -22.72 21.11
C PHE A 244 15.93 -23.84 20.87
N ALA A 245 17.22 -23.52 21.01
CA ALA A 245 18.28 -24.47 20.84
C ALA A 245 17.97 -25.50 21.91
N PRO A 246 17.69 -26.75 21.54
CA PRO A 246 17.37 -27.75 22.51
C PRO A 246 18.68 -28.16 23.19
N THR A 247 19.27 -27.28 23.98
CA THR A 247 19.95 -27.69 25.20
C THR A 247 18.87 -28.03 26.23
N VAL A 248 18.00 -28.96 25.84
CA VAL A 248 17.02 -29.60 26.69
C VAL A 248 17.79 -30.53 27.60
N PRO A 249 17.86 -30.30 28.93
CA PRO A 249 18.00 -31.42 29.86
C PRO A 249 16.81 -32.37 29.64
N PRO A 250 16.98 -33.70 29.73
CA PRO A 250 16.14 -34.74 29.10
C PRO A 250 14.62 -34.76 29.40
N ASN A 251 14.05 -33.80 30.11
CA ASN A 251 12.61 -33.60 30.28
C ASN A 251 12.30 -32.10 30.37
N PRO A 252 11.99 -31.40 29.26
CA PRO A 252 11.39 -30.09 29.35
C PRO A 252 9.95 -30.28 29.87
N PRO A 253 9.46 -29.42 30.78
CA PRO A 253 8.08 -29.48 31.22
C PRO A 253 7.18 -29.32 29.99
N THR A 254 6.38 -30.34 29.71
CA THR A 254 5.36 -30.31 28.69
C THR A 254 4.38 -29.19 29.04
N LEU A 255 4.39 -28.12 28.25
CA LEU A 255 3.31 -27.14 28.29
C LEU A 255 2.00 -27.90 28.06
N SER A 256 1.03 -27.71 28.94
CA SER A 256 -0.28 -28.29 28.75
C SER A 256 -0.88 -27.79 27.43
N ALA A 257 -1.71 -28.59 26.76
CA ALA A 257 -2.40 -28.18 25.53
C ALA A 257 -3.16 -26.85 25.71
N ALA A 258 -3.65 -26.60 26.92
CA ALA A 258 -4.24 -25.33 27.30
C ALA A 258 -3.22 -24.17 27.30
N GLN A 259 -2.01 -24.33 27.83
CA GLN A 259 -1.00 -23.26 27.79
C GLN A 259 -0.44 -23.00 26.38
N ALA A 260 -0.31 -24.04 25.56
CA ALA A 260 0.04 -23.89 24.14
C ALA A 260 -1.04 -23.09 23.39
N ALA A 261 -2.32 -23.29 23.75
CA ALA A 261 -3.45 -22.59 23.16
C ALA A 261 -3.39 -21.05 23.29
N TRP A 262 -2.74 -20.54 24.34
CA TRP A 262 -2.69 -19.10 24.64
C TRP A 262 -1.53 -18.39 23.94
N MET A 263 -0.57 -19.15 23.41
CA MET A 263 0.58 -18.63 22.65
C MET A 263 0.36 -18.70 21.14
N HIS A 264 -0.78 -19.25 20.68
CA HIS A 264 -1.13 -19.20 19.27
C HIS A 264 -1.73 -17.83 18.93
N PRO A 265 -1.16 -17.08 17.99
CA PRO A 265 -1.87 -15.95 17.41
C PRO A 265 -3.09 -16.46 16.63
N PRO A 266 -4.08 -15.59 16.37
CA PRO A 266 -5.40 -15.99 15.87
C PRO A 266 -5.41 -16.71 14.53
N ILE A 267 -4.30 -16.63 13.79
CA ILE A 267 -4.14 -17.26 12.48
C ILE A 267 -3.71 -18.73 12.59
N ASN A 268 -3.30 -19.22 13.77
CA ASN A 268 -2.80 -20.59 13.96
C ASN A 268 -3.76 -21.42 14.83
N THR A 269 -4.85 -21.92 14.26
CA THR A 269 -5.61 -23.01 14.90
C THR A 269 -5.02 -24.34 14.44
N ALA A 270 -4.48 -25.11 15.39
CA ALA A 270 -3.71 -26.31 15.14
C ALA A 270 -4.47 -27.38 14.32
N ALA A 271 -3.87 -27.83 13.22
CA ALA A 271 -4.24 -29.08 12.57
C ALA A 271 -3.85 -30.26 13.50
N SER A 272 -4.84 -31.04 13.91
CA SER A 272 -4.69 -32.24 14.74
C SER A 272 -4.10 -33.41 13.94
N GLY A 273 -2.87 -33.29 13.45
CA GLY A 273 -2.25 -34.40 12.75
C GLY A 273 -0.89 -34.08 12.15
N SER A 274 0.17 -34.60 12.78
CA SER A 274 1.51 -34.77 12.17
C SER A 274 2.34 -33.51 11.87
N ASN A 275 2.78 -32.78 12.92
CA ASN A 275 4.16 -32.29 13.07
C ASN A 275 4.26 -31.41 14.34
N SER A 276 4.44 -32.03 15.50
CA SER A 276 4.65 -31.33 16.79
C SER A 276 5.84 -30.34 16.74
N VAL A 277 6.85 -30.64 15.93
CA VAL A 277 8.02 -29.77 15.73
C VAL A 277 7.73 -28.56 14.84
N MET A 278 6.93 -28.71 13.77
CA MET A 278 6.53 -27.57 12.94
C MET A 278 5.55 -26.67 13.69
N THR A 279 4.68 -27.26 14.50
CA THR A 279 3.75 -26.54 15.37
C THR A 279 4.51 -25.69 16.39
N GLY A 280 5.56 -26.21 17.04
CA GLY A 280 6.40 -25.42 17.94
C GLY A 280 7.10 -24.23 17.28
N ILE A 281 7.60 -24.40 16.05
CA ILE A 281 8.26 -23.34 15.27
C ILE A 281 7.24 -22.30 14.74
N LEU A 282 6.08 -22.76 14.27
CA LEU A 282 4.99 -21.91 13.81
C LEU A 282 4.37 -21.11 14.96
N ASN A 283 4.35 -21.65 16.19
CA ASN A 283 3.87 -20.95 17.38
C ASN A 283 4.84 -19.90 17.90
N ALA A 284 6.16 -20.12 17.73
CA ALA A 284 7.18 -19.16 18.18
C ALA A 284 7.39 -17.99 17.21
N ALA A 285 6.89 -18.07 15.97
CA ALA A 285 7.20 -17.13 14.89
C ALA A 285 5.99 -16.36 14.35
N ALA A 286 4.83 -16.50 14.97
CA ALA A 286 3.61 -15.91 14.46
C ALA A 286 3.37 -14.57 15.17
N THR A 287 3.61 -13.47 14.45
CA THR A 287 3.30 -12.12 14.95
C THR A 287 1.88 -11.75 14.53
N ASN A 288 1.12 -11.23 15.48
CA ASN A 288 -0.13 -10.52 15.21
C ASN A 288 0.10 -9.01 15.13
N GLU A 289 1.34 -8.54 15.26
CA GLU A 289 1.71 -7.13 15.17
C GLU A 289 2.14 -6.80 13.75
N TYR A 290 1.44 -5.84 13.18
CA TYR A 290 1.64 -5.33 11.83
C TYR A 290 1.78 -3.82 11.89
N VAL A 291 2.52 -3.28 10.94
CA VAL A 291 2.51 -1.88 10.60
C VAL A 291 1.43 -1.67 9.54
N ALA A 292 0.36 -1.00 9.91
CA ALA A 292 -0.67 -0.56 8.98
C ALA A 292 -0.26 0.77 8.36
N SER A 293 0.02 0.75 7.06
CA SER A 293 0.24 1.94 6.24
C SER A 293 -1.05 2.25 5.48
N VAL A 294 -1.76 3.29 5.89
CA VAL A 294 -2.95 3.81 5.21
C VAL A 294 -2.49 4.75 4.09
N LEU A 295 -2.68 4.31 2.85
CA LEU A 295 -2.36 5.09 1.68
C LEU A 295 -3.55 5.98 1.33
N ILE A 296 -3.33 7.27 1.27
CA ILE A 296 -4.35 8.26 0.90
C ILE A 296 -4.10 8.66 -0.54
N LEU A 297 -5.08 8.39 -1.40
CA LEU A 297 -5.01 8.66 -2.83
C LEU A 297 -5.94 9.82 -3.18
N LYS A 298 -5.42 10.83 -3.87
CA LYS A 298 -6.21 11.90 -4.46
C LYS A 298 -6.57 11.54 -5.90
N ASN A 299 -7.85 11.70 -6.23
CA ASN A 299 -8.43 11.39 -7.53
C ASN A 299 -7.91 10.05 -8.02
N ARG A 300 -8.13 8.98 -7.24
CA ARG A 300 -7.66 7.64 -7.60
C ARG A 300 -8.10 7.33 -9.04
N GLN A 301 -7.21 7.60 -9.99
CA GLN A 301 -7.50 7.51 -11.42
C GLN A 301 -7.52 6.03 -11.79
N GLY A 302 -8.36 5.70 -12.75
CA GLY A 302 -8.62 4.33 -13.14
C GLY A 302 -10.03 3.93 -12.77
N THR A 303 -10.91 3.95 -13.76
CA THR A 303 -11.91 2.89 -13.80
C THR A 303 -11.13 1.58 -13.64
N ILE A 304 -11.36 0.85 -12.56
CA ILE A 304 -10.80 -0.50 -12.41
C ILE A 304 -11.16 -1.21 -13.71
N PRO A 305 -10.17 -1.56 -14.56
CA PRO A 305 -10.47 -1.95 -15.92
C PRO A 305 -11.50 -3.08 -15.87
N THR A 306 -12.66 -2.92 -16.48
CA THR A 306 -13.66 -4.00 -16.51
C THR A 306 -13.35 -4.87 -17.72
N GLY A 307 -13.11 -6.17 -17.50
CA GLY A 307 -12.86 -7.16 -18.56
C GLY A 307 -11.53 -7.91 -18.45
N ALA A 308 -11.32 -8.83 -19.39
CA ALA A 308 -10.10 -9.62 -19.49
C ALA A 308 -8.91 -8.76 -19.91
N VAL A 309 -7.79 -8.90 -19.21
CA VAL A 309 -6.51 -8.30 -19.60
C VAL A 309 -6.08 -8.92 -20.93
N PRO A 310 -5.54 -8.16 -21.89
CA PRO A 310 -5.01 -8.72 -23.12
C PRO A 310 -3.99 -9.83 -22.82
N SER A 311 -4.11 -10.99 -23.49
CA SER A 311 -3.20 -12.14 -23.30
C SER A 311 -1.73 -11.81 -23.60
N GLY A 312 -1.49 -10.76 -24.40
CA GLY A 312 -0.18 -10.19 -24.67
C GLY A 312 0.40 -9.33 -23.54
N GLY A 313 -0.31 -9.13 -22.43
CA GLY A 313 0.01 -8.16 -21.39
C GLY A 313 -0.35 -6.72 -21.79
N VAL A 314 -0.36 -5.81 -20.81
CA VAL A 314 -0.47 -4.37 -21.08
C VAL A 314 0.87 -3.89 -21.61
N THR A 315 0.88 -3.34 -22.82
CA THR A 315 2.01 -2.75 -23.54
C THR A 315 1.83 -1.24 -23.65
N SER A 316 2.84 -0.54 -24.18
CA SER A 316 2.78 0.90 -24.37
C SER A 316 1.69 1.38 -25.36
N GLY A 317 1.24 0.49 -26.25
CA GLY A 317 0.09 0.72 -27.13
C GLY A 317 -1.25 0.22 -26.57
N SER A 318 -1.26 -0.32 -25.35
CA SER A 318 -2.52 -0.75 -24.72
C SER A 318 -3.33 0.46 -24.25
N ASP A 319 -4.65 0.33 -24.39
CA ASP A 319 -5.63 1.32 -23.97
C ASP A 319 -5.38 1.78 -22.53
N GLU A 320 -5.43 3.09 -22.31
CA GLU A 320 -5.10 3.78 -21.06
C GLU A 320 -5.87 3.21 -19.87
N ARG A 321 -7.08 2.69 -20.09
CA ARG A 321 -7.86 2.02 -19.01
C ARG A 321 -7.18 0.78 -18.43
N TRP A 322 -6.29 0.13 -19.16
CA TRP A 322 -5.51 -1.02 -18.68
C TRP A 322 -4.19 -0.60 -18.03
N GLN A 323 -3.78 0.64 -18.22
CA GLN A 323 -2.62 1.20 -17.56
C GLN A 323 -3.03 1.46 -16.12
N THR A 324 -2.33 0.81 -15.19
CA THR A 324 -2.58 0.97 -13.77
C THR A 324 -1.68 2.04 -13.19
N ASN A 325 -2.23 2.79 -12.24
CA ASN A 325 -1.46 3.72 -11.42
C ASN A 325 -0.42 3.01 -10.53
N GLU A 326 -0.50 1.69 -10.43
CA GLU A 326 0.40 0.86 -9.64
C GLU A 326 1.49 0.26 -10.54
N ARG A 327 2.76 0.34 -10.12
CA ARG A 327 3.88 -0.30 -10.80
C ARG A 327 4.95 -0.77 -9.83
N ILE A 328 5.65 -1.83 -10.24
CA ILE A 328 6.87 -2.31 -9.58
C ILE A 328 8.03 -1.70 -10.36
N LEU A 329 9.10 -1.37 -9.66
CA LEU A 329 10.36 -0.91 -10.21
C LEU A 329 11.47 -1.74 -9.60
N ARG A 330 12.53 -1.97 -10.36
CA ARG A 330 13.76 -2.52 -9.78
C ARG A 330 14.56 -1.37 -9.19
N VAL A 331 15.13 -1.60 -8.02
CA VAL A 331 16.10 -0.72 -7.38
C VAL A 331 17.47 -1.35 -7.56
N ASP A 332 18.47 -0.57 -7.98
CA ASP A 332 19.86 -1.00 -7.93
C ASP A 332 20.31 -1.02 -6.46
N PRO A 333 20.56 -2.19 -5.85
CA PRO A 333 20.93 -2.25 -4.43
C PRO A 333 22.21 -1.47 -4.13
N SER A 334 23.16 -1.44 -5.09
CA SER A 334 24.45 -0.77 -4.91
C SER A 334 24.32 0.75 -4.84
N SER A 335 23.23 1.31 -5.39
CA SER A 335 22.92 2.74 -5.31
C SER A 335 22.29 3.15 -3.99
N PHE A 336 21.81 2.21 -3.17
CA PHE A 336 21.13 2.55 -1.94
C PHE A 336 22.11 3.03 -0.87
N VAL A 337 22.07 4.34 -0.64
CA VAL A 337 22.79 4.97 0.47
C VAL A 337 21.81 5.12 1.63
N ALA A 338 21.87 4.18 2.58
CA ALA A 338 21.23 4.36 3.87
C ALA A 338 22.00 5.44 4.63
N ALA A 339 21.42 6.64 4.79
CA ALA A 339 22.06 7.64 5.64
C ALA A 339 22.10 7.08 7.08
N SER A 340 23.31 6.95 7.64
CA SER A 340 23.57 6.43 8.98
C SER A 340 23.15 7.42 10.07
N GLY A 341 21.85 7.73 10.14
CA GLY A 341 21.25 8.64 11.11
C GLY A 341 20.49 9.83 10.52
N GLY A 342 20.24 9.84 9.21
CA GLY A 342 19.36 10.80 8.55
C GLY A 342 18.15 10.09 7.96
N ALA A 343 16.95 10.66 8.13
CA ALA A 343 15.70 10.18 7.53
C ALA A 343 15.64 10.35 6.00
N THR A 344 16.79 10.30 5.32
CA THR A 344 16.97 10.56 3.90
C THR A 344 17.82 9.46 3.27
N GLY A 345 17.43 8.99 2.09
CA GLY A 345 18.22 8.01 1.34
C GLY A 345 18.21 8.33 -0.14
N GLU A 346 19.18 7.82 -0.87
CA GLU A 346 19.20 7.90 -2.33
C GLU A 346 19.02 6.50 -2.91
N ILE A 347 18.28 6.40 -4.00
CA ILE A 347 18.13 5.17 -4.78
C ILE A 347 18.21 5.48 -6.27
N GLN A 348 18.60 4.46 -7.02
CA GLN A 348 18.47 4.42 -8.46
C GLN A 348 17.41 3.39 -8.85
N ILE A 349 16.37 3.85 -9.53
CA ILE A 349 15.37 2.96 -10.15
C ILE A 349 15.78 2.65 -11.58
N VAL A 350 15.52 1.41 -12.03
CA VAL A 350 16.03 0.89 -13.30
C VAL A 350 14.91 0.27 -14.14
N GLN A 351 14.95 0.52 -15.45
CA GLN A 351 14.13 -0.13 -16.48
C GLN A 351 15.04 -0.75 -17.55
N TYR A 352 14.95 -2.06 -17.77
CA TYR A 352 15.86 -2.80 -18.65
C TYR A 352 15.50 -2.82 -20.14
N GLY A 353 14.36 -2.24 -20.56
CA GLY A 353 13.95 -2.23 -21.96
C GLY A 353 12.87 -1.19 -22.28
N GLY A 354 12.45 -1.14 -23.54
CA GLY A 354 11.49 -0.15 -24.04
C GLY A 354 12.14 1.09 -24.61
N THR A 355 11.33 2.10 -24.90
CA THR A 355 11.81 3.40 -25.37
C THR A 355 12.11 4.31 -24.17
N ARG A 356 12.90 5.34 -24.43
CA ARG A 356 13.14 6.40 -23.45
C ARG A 356 11.85 7.10 -23.03
N GLU A 357 10.98 7.38 -23.99
CA GLU A 357 9.66 8.00 -23.76
C GLU A 357 8.80 7.15 -22.81
N ASP A 358 8.75 5.83 -23.03
CA ASP A 358 8.07 4.90 -22.11
C ASP A 358 8.71 4.93 -20.70
N ALA A 359 10.02 5.13 -20.61
CA ALA A 359 10.70 5.28 -19.32
C ALA A 359 10.35 6.57 -18.60
N GLU A 360 10.40 7.71 -19.29
CA GLU A 360 10.16 9.03 -18.71
C GLU A 360 8.70 9.23 -18.31
N GLU A 361 7.76 8.83 -19.18
CA GLU A 361 6.35 9.15 -19.04
C GLU A 361 5.55 8.09 -18.28
N ARG A 362 6.08 6.87 -18.11
CA ARG A 362 5.29 5.75 -17.57
C ARG A 362 5.99 4.98 -16.47
N THR A 363 7.11 4.33 -16.78
CA THR A 363 7.74 3.40 -15.84
C THR A 363 8.50 4.15 -14.75
N LEU A 364 9.44 5.02 -15.12
CA LEU A 364 10.26 5.77 -14.18
C LEU A 364 9.64 7.13 -13.81
N LYS A 365 8.44 7.44 -14.31
CA LYS A 365 7.70 8.67 -13.98
C LYS A 365 7.65 8.86 -12.46
N ALA A 366 8.14 9.98 -11.99
CA ALA A 366 8.16 10.34 -10.58
C ALA A 366 8.20 11.86 -10.49
N SER A 367 7.53 12.43 -9.49
CA SER A 367 7.52 13.85 -9.22
C SER A 367 7.92 14.14 -7.78
N ASN A 368 8.41 15.35 -7.53
CA ASN A 368 8.72 15.80 -6.18
C ASN A 368 7.44 15.83 -5.32
N GLY A 369 7.45 15.11 -4.21
CA GLY A 369 6.33 14.95 -3.30
C GLY A 369 5.50 13.67 -3.51
N ASP A 370 5.77 12.89 -4.55
CA ASP A 370 5.19 11.56 -4.73
C ASP A 370 5.66 10.59 -3.65
N TRP A 371 4.99 9.45 -3.52
CA TRP A 371 5.33 8.39 -2.57
C TRP A 371 5.80 7.13 -3.28
N ILE A 372 6.80 6.48 -2.68
CA ILE A 372 7.38 5.23 -3.16
C ILE A 372 7.55 4.27 -1.98
N CYS A 373 7.17 3.00 -2.18
CA CYS A 373 7.39 1.95 -1.20
C CYS A 373 8.64 1.18 -1.58
N LEU A 374 9.70 1.26 -0.80
CA LEU A 374 10.86 0.41 -0.98
C LEU A 374 10.58 -0.97 -0.42
N VAL A 375 11.09 -1.99 -1.11
CA VAL A 375 10.84 -3.37 -0.75
C VAL A 375 12.08 -4.23 -0.85
N ARG A 376 12.23 -5.09 0.15
CA ARG A 376 13.20 -6.19 0.15
C ARG A 376 12.54 -7.45 0.67
N ARG A 377 12.74 -8.52 -0.09
CA ARG A 377 12.49 -9.86 0.41
C ARG A 377 13.65 -10.28 1.31
N MET A 378 13.36 -10.68 2.54
CA MET A 378 14.41 -11.17 3.43
C MET A 378 14.95 -12.51 2.90
N PRO A 379 16.27 -12.74 2.97
CA PRO A 379 16.84 -14.03 2.59
C PRO A 379 16.23 -15.13 3.45
N SER A 380 15.84 -16.26 2.84
CA SER A 380 15.44 -17.43 3.64
C SER A 380 16.64 -17.92 4.40
N HIS A 381 16.51 -18.05 5.71
CA HIS A 381 17.49 -18.78 6.50
C HIS A 381 17.26 -20.28 6.26
N ASP A 382 18.24 -20.95 5.66
CA ASP A 382 18.24 -22.40 5.59
C ASP A 382 18.55 -22.92 7.00
N TYR A 383 17.52 -23.32 7.74
CA TYR A 383 17.70 -23.98 9.01
C TYR A 383 17.98 -25.46 8.75
N ASN A 384 19.19 -25.90 9.11
CA ASN A 384 19.57 -27.31 9.15
C ASN A 384 19.39 -27.80 10.60
N PRO A 385 18.30 -28.50 10.94
CA PRO A 385 18.17 -29.09 12.25
C PRO A 385 19.30 -30.12 12.44
N PRO A 386 20.06 -30.08 13.56
CA PRO A 386 21.04 -31.12 13.84
C PRO A 386 20.34 -32.49 13.89
N GLY A 387 20.83 -33.45 13.10
CA GLY A 387 20.34 -34.83 13.10
C GLY A 387 19.29 -35.20 12.05
N THR A 388 18.73 -34.26 11.30
CA THR A 388 17.86 -34.58 10.14
C THR A 388 18.66 -34.49 8.86
N GLY A 389 19.10 -35.62 8.33
CA GLY A 389 19.75 -35.68 7.02
C GLY A 389 18.91 -34.96 5.96
N THR A 390 19.57 -34.05 5.24
CA THR A 390 19.22 -33.47 3.93
C THR A 390 17.94 -32.66 3.73
N ASN A 391 17.00 -32.58 4.67
CA ASN A 391 15.80 -31.74 4.49
C ASN A 391 15.98 -30.35 5.13
N THR A 392 16.60 -29.42 4.39
CA THR A 392 16.62 -27.99 4.71
C THR A 392 15.17 -27.49 4.80
N ARG A 393 14.71 -27.19 6.01
CA ARG A 393 13.40 -26.54 6.19
C ARG A 393 13.61 -25.04 6.02
N ARG A 394 12.97 -24.47 5.00
CA ARG A 394 12.97 -23.02 4.77
C ARG A 394 11.84 -22.39 5.58
N LEU A 395 12.20 -21.54 6.53
CA LEU A 395 11.20 -20.75 7.24
C LEU A 395 10.57 -19.72 6.28
N PRO A 396 9.26 -19.46 6.41
CA PRO A 396 8.59 -18.44 5.61
C PRO A 396 9.27 -17.09 5.80
N ARG A 397 9.46 -16.40 4.66
CA ARG A 397 10.20 -15.14 4.57
C ARG A 397 9.31 -13.99 5.00
N GLY A 398 9.85 -13.10 5.83
CA GLY A 398 9.33 -11.75 5.94
C GLY A 398 9.75 -10.94 4.71
N ASP A 399 8.86 -10.10 4.21
CA ASP A 399 9.19 -9.08 3.22
C ASP A 399 9.08 -7.72 3.95
N VAL A 400 10.06 -6.83 3.77
CA VAL A 400 10.09 -5.49 4.38
C VAL A 400 9.56 -4.49 3.38
N TYR A 401 8.54 -3.72 3.78
CA TYR A 401 7.95 -2.64 2.98
C TYR A 401 7.98 -1.36 3.79
N LEU A 402 8.61 -0.32 3.27
CA LEU A 402 8.69 0.98 3.91
C LEU A 402 8.37 2.07 2.91
N TRP A 403 7.49 2.99 3.31
CA TRP A 403 7.04 4.10 2.48
C TRP A 403 7.93 5.32 2.69
N TYR A 404 8.37 5.90 1.57
CA TYR A 404 9.20 7.09 1.50
C TYR A 404 8.52 8.15 0.64
N LYS A 405 8.72 9.40 1.01
CA LYS A 405 8.36 10.56 0.21
C LYS A 405 9.53 10.93 -0.69
N ILE A 406 9.26 11.15 -1.97
CA ILE A 406 10.26 11.60 -2.94
C ILE A 406 10.49 13.10 -2.74
N VAL A 407 11.73 13.48 -2.45
CA VAL A 407 12.14 14.88 -2.22
C VAL A 407 12.65 15.50 -3.51
N MET A 408 13.47 14.75 -4.25
CA MET A 408 14.10 15.17 -5.49
C MET A 408 14.08 14.02 -6.50
N VAL A 409 13.93 14.39 -7.77
CA VAL A 409 13.91 13.48 -8.92
C VAL A 409 14.89 14.00 -9.94
N ASP A 410 15.84 13.15 -10.35
CA ASP A 410 16.78 13.46 -11.42
C ASP A 410 16.23 13.12 -12.81
N GLU A 411 16.95 13.52 -13.85
CA GLU A 411 16.65 13.16 -15.23
C GLU A 411 16.82 11.65 -15.48
N VAL A 412 16.13 11.13 -16.51
CA VAL A 412 16.35 9.75 -16.95
C VAL A 412 17.64 9.71 -17.76
N VAL A 413 18.56 8.85 -17.35
CA VAL A 413 19.81 8.59 -18.07
C VAL A 413 19.79 7.16 -18.61
N ASP A 414 20.43 6.96 -19.75
CA ASP A 414 20.59 5.64 -20.35
C ASP A 414 21.78 4.87 -19.76
N SER A 415 22.08 3.69 -20.30
CA SER A 415 23.18 2.82 -19.85
C SER A 415 24.57 3.45 -19.94
N THR A 416 24.73 4.53 -20.72
CA THR A 416 25.99 5.29 -20.86
C THR A 416 26.05 6.49 -19.92
N GLY A 417 25.01 6.72 -19.11
CA GLY A 417 24.84 7.93 -18.30
C GLY A 417 24.41 9.14 -19.12
N SER A 418 23.97 8.95 -20.37
CA SER A 418 23.57 10.07 -21.24
C SER A 418 22.10 10.46 -21.00
N PRO A 419 21.81 11.74 -20.76
CA PRO A 419 20.45 12.25 -20.67
C PRO A 419 19.83 12.49 -22.05
N THR A 420 20.47 12.08 -23.14
CA THR A 420 19.85 12.05 -24.48
C THR A 420 19.97 10.67 -25.12
N GLY A 421 20.53 9.70 -24.40
CA GLY A 421 20.75 8.36 -24.90
C GLY A 421 19.45 7.58 -25.09
N THR A 422 19.49 6.62 -26.01
CA THR A 422 18.34 5.79 -26.40
C THR A 422 18.56 4.32 -26.05
N THR A 423 19.66 3.98 -25.37
CA THR A 423 20.07 2.59 -25.15
C THR A 423 19.77 2.16 -23.71
N ALA A 424 18.77 1.30 -23.54
CA ALA A 424 18.43 0.69 -22.26
C ALA A 424 19.65 -0.07 -21.65
N PRO A 425 19.69 -0.29 -20.31
CA PRO A 425 18.72 0.15 -19.31
C PRO A 425 18.64 1.67 -19.15
N PHE A 426 17.43 2.16 -18.85
CA PHE A 426 17.20 3.53 -18.40
C PHE A 426 17.18 3.57 -16.88
N THR A 427 17.74 4.61 -16.30
CA THR A 427 17.81 4.78 -14.85
C THR A 427 17.44 6.19 -14.44
N ARG A 428 16.96 6.34 -13.19
CA ARG A 428 16.65 7.63 -12.59
C ARG A 428 17.02 7.60 -11.12
N TYR A 429 17.73 8.62 -10.67
CA TYR A 429 18.05 8.81 -9.25
C TYR A 429 16.92 9.53 -8.53
N LEU A 430 16.63 9.07 -7.32
CA LEU A 430 15.63 9.65 -6.44
C LEU A 430 16.24 9.91 -5.06
N THR A 431 16.04 11.11 -4.54
CA THR A 431 16.30 11.42 -3.13
C THR A 431 15.00 11.25 -2.35
N LEU A 432 15.06 10.45 -1.31
CA LEU A 432 13.93 10.01 -0.51
C LEU A 432 13.98 10.60 0.89
N SER A 433 12.82 10.77 1.51
CA SER A 433 12.67 11.07 2.93
C SER A 433 11.67 10.10 3.56
N GLY A 434 12.03 9.47 4.67
CA GLY A 434 11.20 8.45 5.29
C GLY A 434 11.87 7.76 6.48
N PRO A 435 11.32 6.62 6.93
CA PRO A 435 11.85 5.89 8.07
C PRO A 435 13.23 5.29 7.76
N ASP A 436 14.01 5.03 8.80
CA ASP A 436 15.28 4.32 8.66
C ASP A 436 15.04 2.93 8.07
N TRP A 437 15.85 2.58 7.07
CA TRP A 437 15.81 1.25 6.49
C TRP A 437 16.52 0.27 7.43
N PRO A 438 15.97 -0.93 7.68
CA PRO A 438 16.62 -1.90 8.56
C PRO A 438 17.93 -2.38 7.92
N VAL A 439 19.05 -1.92 8.45
CA VAL A 439 20.39 -2.39 8.06
C VAL A 439 20.80 -3.53 8.99
N ASP A 440 21.21 -4.67 8.43
CA ASP A 440 21.87 -5.72 9.22
C ASP A 440 23.29 -5.24 9.54
N ASN A 441 23.47 -4.71 10.74
CA ASN A 441 24.77 -4.27 11.24
C ASN A 441 25.61 -5.43 11.78
N ASP A 442 25.12 -6.68 11.71
CA ASP A 442 25.87 -7.84 12.18
C ASP A 442 27.02 -8.19 11.22
N SER A 443 28.13 -7.44 11.37
CA SER A 443 29.37 -7.59 10.62
C SER A 443 30.07 -8.93 10.87
N THR A 444 29.57 -9.79 11.76
CA THR A 444 30.22 -11.05 12.11
C THR A 444 29.99 -12.15 11.08
N VAL A 445 29.00 -12.00 10.18
CA VAL A 445 28.74 -12.95 9.11
C VAL A 445 29.23 -12.37 7.78
N SER A 446 30.50 -12.63 7.44
CA SER A 446 31.20 -12.12 6.25
C SER A 446 30.53 -12.42 4.89
N ASN A 447 29.43 -13.17 4.86
CA ASN A 447 28.75 -13.60 3.64
C ASN A 447 27.27 -13.16 3.57
N ARG A 448 26.80 -12.28 4.47
CA ARG A 448 25.44 -11.75 4.35
C ARG A 448 25.43 -10.62 3.34
N GLU A 449 24.65 -10.80 2.28
CA GLU A 449 24.33 -9.68 1.40
C GLU A 449 23.66 -8.57 2.21
N PRO A 450 24.02 -7.30 1.97
CA PRO A 450 23.39 -6.20 2.65
C PRO A 450 21.87 -6.25 2.43
N LEU A 451 21.09 -5.91 3.46
CA LEU A 451 19.63 -5.90 3.41
C LEU A 451 19.06 -4.74 2.58
N GLN A 452 19.75 -4.33 1.50
CA GLN A 452 19.35 -3.21 0.66
C GLN A 452 18.02 -3.50 -0.06
N PRO A 453 17.20 -2.47 -0.34
CA PRO A 453 16.01 -2.61 -1.16
C PRO A 453 16.37 -3.13 -2.56
N THR A 454 15.56 -4.05 -3.08
CA THR A 454 15.73 -4.57 -4.45
C THR A 454 14.63 -4.14 -5.39
N HIS A 455 13.48 -3.79 -4.82
CA HIS A 455 12.31 -3.39 -5.57
C HIS A 455 11.74 -2.13 -4.96
N ALA A 456 10.97 -1.42 -5.75
CA ALA A 456 10.10 -0.37 -5.27
C ALA A 456 8.71 -0.54 -5.87
N ILE A 457 7.70 -0.07 -5.16
CA ILE A 457 6.33 0.01 -5.63
C ILE A 457 5.98 1.49 -5.68
N MET A 458 5.52 1.96 -6.84
CA MET A 458 4.96 3.30 -7.00
C MET A 458 3.47 3.20 -7.25
N VAL A 459 2.72 4.10 -6.61
CA VAL A 459 1.28 4.24 -6.80
C VAL A 459 0.97 5.70 -7.09
N GLU A 460 0.53 5.98 -8.32
CA GLU A 460 0.17 7.35 -8.71
C GLU A 460 -1.05 7.84 -7.93
N GLY A 461 -1.03 9.13 -7.62
CA GLY A 461 -2.10 9.79 -6.85
C GLY A 461 -1.99 9.59 -5.33
N VAL A 462 -1.03 8.81 -4.81
CA VAL A 462 -0.77 8.78 -3.37
C VAL A 462 -0.23 10.14 -2.95
N VAL A 463 -0.99 10.84 -2.12
CA VAL A 463 -0.65 12.17 -1.60
C VAL A 463 -0.07 12.10 -0.20
N GLY A 464 -0.37 11.03 0.53
CA GLY A 464 0.13 10.79 1.87
C GLY A 464 0.03 9.35 2.30
N VAL A 465 0.89 8.97 3.24
CA VAL A 465 0.87 7.67 3.91
C VAL A 465 0.81 7.92 5.41
N TYR A 466 -0.19 7.37 6.08
CA TYR A 466 -0.33 7.40 7.52
C TYR A 466 -0.02 6.02 8.09
N THR A 467 0.95 5.94 9.00
CA THR A 467 1.47 4.66 9.49
C THR A 467 1.19 4.49 10.98
N ARG A 468 0.65 3.33 11.37
CA ARG A 468 0.41 2.94 12.77
C ARG A 468 0.68 1.47 12.98
N ASN A 469 1.24 1.13 14.13
CA ASN A 469 1.30 -0.27 14.56
C ASN A 469 -0.12 -0.71 14.96
N VAL A 470 -0.50 -1.90 14.51
CA VAL A 470 -1.77 -2.53 14.77
C VAL A 470 -1.55 -3.97 15.15
N ARG A 471 -2.36 -4.45 16.09
CA ARG A 471 -2.46 -5.87 16.39
C ARG A 471 -3.70 -6.42 15.69
N LEU A 472 -3.54 -7.49 14.92
CA LEU A 472 -4.67 -8.17 14.29
C LEU A 472 -5.61 -8.68 15.36
N GLN A 473 -6.91 -8.44 15.17
CA GLN A 473 -7.93 -8.82 16.15
C GLN A 473 -8.01 -10.35 16.20
N THR A 474 -8.01 -10.89 17.42
CA THR A 474 -8.32 -12.29 17.66
C THR A 474 -9.83 -12.45 17.73
N PRO A 475 -10.45 -13.43 17.04
CA PRO A 475 -11.89 -13.69 17.13
C PRO A 475 -12.35 -14.19 18.52
N ASN A 476 -11.48 -14.17 19.53
CA ASN A 476 -11.83 -14.64 20.86
C ASN A 476 -12.59 -13.56 21.62
N LEU A 477 -13.86 -13.84 21.92
CA LEU A 477 -14.80 -12.97 22.64
C LEU A 477 -14.33 -12.56 24.06
N TRP A 478 -13.26 -13.19 24.55
CA TRP A 478 -12.78 -13.11 25.94
C TRP A 478 -11.40 -12.49 26.10
N THR A 479 -10.77 -12.00 25.04
CA THR A 479 -9.59 -11.14 25.15
C THR A 479 -10.05 -9.68 25.30
N PRO A 480 -9.89 -9.06 26.48
CA PRO A 480 -10.30 -7.67 26.71
C PRO A 480 -9.54 -6.66 25.85
#